data_AF-F4A133-F1
#
_entry.id   AF-F4A133-F1
#
_cell.length_a   1.000
_cell.length_b   1.000
_cell.length_c   1.000
_cell.angle_alpha   90.00
_cell.angle_beta   90.00
_cell.angle_gamma   90.00
#
_symmetry.space_group_name_H-M   'P 1'
#
loop_
_entity.id
_entity.type
_entity.pdbx_description
1 polymer ?
#
loop_
_entity_poly.entity_id
_entity_poly.type
_entity_poly.pdbx_seq_one_letter_code
_entity_poly.pdbx_strand_id
1 'polypeptide(L)'
;MSSKQKWVIAVVAIFLVVVYLYFNINKANWDIFLYKHGYKQPIMWDSYNEKDEPVHIKIENRQFEKTSVQMTDLYYLPNLKRLHFGIWFDKSIYSSTESNSPKFHIEIVNDKGETFDKNAYVEEIGTFEIFQLREIEGVDLKGCREIKIMLYPVYSVKPGSPMKMGEPEEKVTSLENIE
;
A
#
# COMPACT_ATOMS: atom_id res chain seq x y z
N MET A 1 42.18 -26.29 14.36
CA MET A 1 41.28 -26.39 13.20
C MET A 1 42.08 -26.18 11.92
N SER A 2 42.04 -27.13 10.99
CA SER A 2 42.86 -27.08 9.76
C SER A 2 42.34 -26.01 8.78
N SER A 3 43.20 -25.53 7.88
CA SER A 3 42.80 -24.56 6.84
C SER A 3 41.65 -25.08 5.97
N LYS A 4 41.64 -26.40 5.68
CA LYS A 4 40.54 -27.07 4.96
C LYS A 4 39.21 -27.01 5.72
N GLN A 5 39.24 -27.24 7.04
CA GLN A 5 38.03 -27.16 7.88
C GLN A 5 37.46 -25.74 7.93
N LYS A 6 38.32 -24.72 8.02
CA LYS A 6 37.91 -23.30 7.95
C LYS A 6 37.22 -22.97 6.63
N TRP A 7 37.78 -23.46 5.51
CA TRP A 7 37.20 -23.26 4.17
C TRP A 7 35.82 -23.91 4.02
N VAL A 8 35.67 -25.15 4.46
CA VAL A 8 34.38 -25.85 4.40
C VAL A 8 33.32 -25.12 5.24
N ILE A 9 33.67 -24.69 6.45
CA ILE A 9 32.76 -23.92 7.31
C ILE A 9 32.37 -22.60 6.65
N ALA A 10 33.32 -21.89 6.03
CA ALA A 10 33.06 -20.63 5.33
C ALA A 10 32.08 -20.83 4.15
N VAL A 11 32.27 -21.87 3.33
CA VAL A 11 31.38 -22.16 2.21
C VAL A 11 29.97 -22.52 2.69
N VAL A 12 29.85 -23.35 3.73
CA VAL A 12 28.55 -23.71 4.31
C VAL A 12 27.86 -22.47 4.90
N ALA A 13 28.59 -21.61 5.60
CA ALA A 13 28.05 -20.36 6.14
C ALA A 13 27.53 -19.43 5.04
N ILE A 14 28.32 -19.22 3.97
CA ILE A 14 27.89 -18.42 2.80
C ILE A 14 26.64 -19.02 2.16
N PHE A 15 26.62 -20.34 1.96
CA PHE A 15 25.46 -21.02 1.40
C PHE A 15 24.19 -20.80 2.24
N LEU A 16 24.29 -20.95 3.57
CA LEU A 16 23.16 -20.71 4.47
C LEU A 16 22.68 -19.25 4.43
N VAL A 17 23.60 -18.28 4.35
CA VAL A 17 23.24 -16.85 4.21
C VAL A 17 22.53 -16.59 2.87
N VAL A 18 23.02 -17.16 1.76
CA VAL A 18 22.39 -17.01 0.44
C VAL A 18 20.99 -17.62 0.44
N VAL A 19 20.82 -18.82 0.99
CA VAL A 19 19.51 -19.48 1.11
C VAL A 19 18.56 -18.63 1.96
N TYR A 20 19.02 -18.14 3.11
CA TYR A 20 18.23 -17.26 3.98
C TYR A 20 17.77 -15.99 3.27
N LEU A 21 18.68 -15.30 2.57
CA LEU A 21 18.36 -14.09 1.80
C LEU A 21 17.36 -14.40 0.68
N TYR A 22 17.58 -15.49 -0.05
CA TYR A 22 16.68 -15.93 -1.12
C TYR A 22 15.26 -16.16 -0.60
N PHE A 23 15.07 -16.88 0.50
CA PHE A 23 13.74 -17.13 1.06
C PHE A 23 13.06 -15.84 1.53
N ASN A 24 13.78 -14.95 2.22
CA ASN A 24 13.19 -13.72 2.74
C ASN A 24 12.81 -12.72 1.64
N ILE A 25 13.69 -12.53 0.64
CA ILE A 25 13.42 -11.64 -0.49
C ILE A 25 12.23 -12.15 -1.31
N ASN A 26 12.20 -13.46 -1.58
CA ASN A 26 11.08 -14.06 -2.33
C ASN A 26 9.77 -14.00 -1.55
N LYS A 27 9.80 -14.17 -0.22
CA LYS A 27 8.59 -14.07 0.60
C LYS A 27 7.96 -12.68 0.49
N ALA A 28 8.74 -11.61 0.65
CA ALA A 28 8.23 -10.25 0.55
C ALA A 28 7.62 -9.97 -0.83
N ASN A 29 8.29 -10.39 -1.91
CA ASN A 29 7.75 -10.24 -3.26
C ASN A 29 6.51 -11.13 -3.50
N TRP A 30 6.43 -12.30 -2.86
CA TRP A 30 5.27 -13.17 -2.92
C TRP A 30 4.05 -12.56 -2.24
N ASP A 31 4.21 -11.95 -1.06
CA ASP A 31 3.12 -11.23 -0.40
C ASP A 31 2.56 -10.10 -1.29
N ILE A 32 3.44 -9.34 -1.95
CA ILE A 32 3.04 -8.30 -2.92
C ILE A 32 2.25 -8.93 -4.08
N PHE A 33 2.74 -10.04 -4.64
CA PHE A 33 2.06 -10.75 -5.72
C PHE A 33 0.63 -11.17 -5.30
N LEU A 34 0.46 -11.69 -4.08
CA LEU A 34 -0.85 -12.07 -3.57
C LEU A 34 -1.81 -10.87 -3.47
N TYR A 35 -1.35 -9.72 -3.00
CA TYR A 35 -2.17 -8.50 -2.95
C TYR A 35 -2.53 -7.98 -4.36
N LYS A 36 -1.56 -7.91 -5.27
CA LYS A 36 -1.74 -7.42 -6.65
C LYS A 36 -2.82 -8.18 -7.41
N HIS A 37 -2.86 -9.49 -7.24
CA HIS A 37 -3.79 -10.38 -7.92
C HIS A 37 -5.09 -10.64 -7.13
N GLY A 38 -5.25 -10.03 -5.95
CA GLY A 38 -6.46 -10.20 -5.13
C GLY A 38 -6.56 -11.54 -4.41
N TYR A 39 -5.47 -12.32 -4.32
CA TYR A 39 -5.41 -13.53 -3.52
C TYR A 39 -5.31 -13.24 -2.02
N LYS A 40 -4.93 -12.01 -1.65
CA LYS A 40 -4.90 -11.51 -0.28
C LYS A 40 -5.59 -10.15 -0.22
N GLN A 41 -6.51 -9.97 0.72
CA GLN A 41 -7.21 -8.71 0.91
C GLN A 41 -6.30 -7.73 1.69
N PRO A 42 -6.16 -6.48 1.24
CA PRO A 42 -5.36 -5.45 1.89
C PRO A 42 -6.07 -4.85 3.11
N ILE A 43 -6.55 -5.68 4.04
CA ILE A 43 -7.26 -5.23 5.25
C ILE A 43 -6.36 -5.37 6.48
N MET A 44 -6.29 -4.33 7.30
CA MET A 44 -5.48 -4.28 8.54
C MET A 44 -6.27 -4.83 9.74
N TRP A 45 -6.49 -6.14 9.79
CA TRP A 45 -7.32 -6.75 10.85
C TRP A 45 -6.77 -6.60 12.27
N ASP A 46 -5.45 -6.54 12.43
CA ASP A 46 -4.77 -6.51 13.73
C ASP A 46 -5.13 -5.29 14.59
N SER A 47 -5.79 -4.29 14.00
CA SER A 47 -6.25 -3.07 14.66
C SER A 47 -7.68 -3.17 15.23
N TYR A 48 -8.43 -4.26 14.98
CA TYR A 48 -9.88 -4.30 15.24
C TYR A 48 -10.30 -5.44 16.16
N ASN A 49 -11.07 -5.07 17.20
CA ASN A 49 -11.74 -6.02 18.09
C ASN A 49 -13.12 -6.47 17.57
N GLU A 50 -13.66 -5.75 16.58
CA GLU A 50 -14.97 -5.99 16.01
C GLU A 50 -14.84 -6.65 14.64
N LYS A 51 -15.71 -7.65 14.38
CA LYS A 51 -15.80 -8.28 13.07
C LYS A 51 -16.71 -7.42 12.20
N ASP A 52 -16.16 -6.88 11.13
CA ASP A 52 -16.90 -6.20 10.08
C ASP A 52 -16.82 -7.03 8.79
N GLU A 53 -17.89 -7.06 8.01
CA GLU A 53 -17.91 -7.75 6.71
C GLU A 53 -17.45 -6.77 5.62
N PRO A 54 -16.31 -7.04 4.96
CA PRO A 54 -15.79 -6.11 3.98
C PRO A 54 -16.62 -6.09 2.70
N VAL A 55 -17.06 -4.90 2.31
CA VAL A 55 -17.66 -4.64 1.00
C VAL A 55 -16.53 -4.40 0.00
N HIS A 56 -16.42 -5.28 -1.00
CA HIS A 56 -15.41 -5.20 -2.06
C HIS A 56 -15.87 -4.23 -3.16
N ILE A 57 -15.06 -3.20 -3.41
CA ILE A 57 -15.28 -2.20 -4.45
C ILE A 57 -14.19 -2.37 -5.49
N LYS A 58 -14.58 -2.87 -6.66
CA LYS A 58 -13.66 -3.15 -7.76
C LYS A 58 -13.21 -1.86 -8.44
N ILE A 59 -11.90 -1.75 -8.70
CA ILE A 59 -11.32 -0.65 -9.46
C ILE A 59 -11.05 -1.15 -10.89
N GLU A 60 -11.71 -0.57 -11.90
CA GLU A 60 -11.58 -1.01 -13.29
C GLU A 60 -10.16 -0.79 -13.84
N ASN A 61 -9.61 0.41 -13.62
CA ASN A 61 -8.23 0.74 -13.97
C ASN A 61 -7.42 1.02 -12.70
N ARG A 62 -6.58 0.06 -12.33
CA ARG A 62 -5.74 0.10 -11.14
C ARG A 62 -4.49 0.96 -11.26
N GLN A 63 -4.16 1.50 -12.43
CA GLN A 63 -2.90 2.22 -12.68
C GLN A 63 -3.10 3.74 -12.78
N PHE A 64 -2.41 4.49 -11.92
CA PHE A 64 -2.21 5.93 -12.02
C PHE A 64 -1.02 6.17 -12.97
N GLU A 65 -1.31 6.59 -14.20
CA GLU A 65 -0.36 6.72 -15.30
C GLU A 65 0.69 7.81 -15.05
N LYS A 66 0.27 8.99 -14.57
CA LYS A 66 1.17 10.16 -14.37
C LYS A 66 2.19 9.86 -13.27
N THR A 67 1.76 9.17 -12.23
CA THR A 67 2.62 8.80 -11.09
C THR A 67 3.23 7.40 -11.21
N SER A 68 2.83 6.59 -12.19
CA SER A 68 3.25 5.18 -12.26
C SER A 68 3.01 4.41 -10.96
N VAL A 69 1.97 4.79 -10.22
CA VAL A 69 1.51 4.09 -9.02
C VAL A 69 0.37 3.17 -9.42
N GLN A 70 0.29 2.01 -8.80
CA GLN A 70 -0.84 1.11 -8.98
C GLN A 70 -1.53 0.87 -7.65
N MET A 71 -2.81 0.52 -7.68
CA MET A 71 -3.63 0.27 -6.50
C MET A 71 -4.38 -1.05 -6.57
N THR A 72 -4.71 -1.61 -5.40
CA THR A 72 -5.61 -2.75 -5.33
C THR A 72 -7.05 -2.29 -5.53
N ASP A 73 -7.98 -3.23 -5.54
CA ASP A 73 -9.38 -2.88 -5.24
C ASP A 73 -9.51 -2.34 -3.80
N LEU A 74 -10.63 -1.69 -3.53
CA LEU A 74 -10.92 -1.14 -2.21
C LEU A 74 -11.80 -2.11 -1.40
N TYR A 75 -11.64 -2.08 -0.09
CA TYR A 75 -12.40 -2.88 0.86
C TYR A 75 -12.96 -1.94 1.93
N TYR A 76 -14.27 -1.74 1.88
CA TYR A 76 -14.98 -0.87 2.82
C TYR A 76 -15.51 -1.68 4.00
N LEU A 77 -15.25 -1.21 5.22
CA LEU A 77 -15.74 -1.76 6.47
C LEU A 77 -16.84 -0.82 6.99
N PRO A 78 -18.15 -1.12 6.77
CA PRO A 78 -19.24 -0.18 7.04
C PRO A 78 -19.43 0.17 8.52
N ASN A 79 -19.30 -0.82 9.41
CA ASN A 79 -19.48 -0.62 10.84
C ASN A 79 -18.33 0.21 11.43
N LEU A 80 -17.12 0.01 10.90
CA LEU A 80 -15.93 0.75 11.32
C LEU A 80 -15.79 2.11 10.62
N LYS A 81 -16.52 2.33 9.52
CA LYS A 81 -16.38 3.49 8.62
C LYS A 81 -14.94 3.65 8.12
N ARG A 82 -14.35 2.56 7.64
CA ARG A 82 -12.95 2.54 7.19
C ARG A 82 -12.84 1.96 5.79
N LEU A 83 -11.96 2.54 4.99
CA LEU A 83 -11.66 2.08 3.65
C LEU A 83 -10.22 1.59 3.59
N HIS A 84 -10.03 0.36 3.16
CA HIS A 84 -8.72 -0.30 3.10
C HIS A 84 -8.33 -0.61 1.66
N PHE A 85 -7.06 -0.42 1.34
CA PHE A 85 -6.49 -0.72 0.04
C PHE A 85 -4.97 -0.76 0.09
N GLY A 86 -4.35 -1.29 -0.96
CA GLY A 86 -2.91 -1.23 -1.16
C GLY A 86 -2.56 -0.30 -2.31
N ILE A 87 -1.40 0.34 -2.23
CA ILE A 87 -0.73 0.93 -3.38
C ILE A 87 0.64 0.31 -3.57
N TRP A 88 1.13 0.24 -4.80
CA TRP A 88 2.51 -0.12 -5.07
C TRP A 88 3.14 0.69 -6.19
N PHE A 89 4.46 0.81 -6.10
CA PHE A 89 5.27 1.61 -7.00
C PHE A 89 6.72 1.09 -7.00
N ASP A 90 7.45 1.43 -8.06
CA ASP A 90 8.87 1.10 -8.17
C ASP A 90 9.68 1.92 -7.15
N LYS A 91 10.45 1.24 -6.31
CA LYS A 91 11.29 1.86 -5.30
C LYS A 91 12.29 2.83 -5.91
N SER A 92 12.84 2.53 -7.08
CA SER A 92 13.87 3.34 -7.75
C SER A 92 13.36 4.70 -8.24
N ILE A 93 12.06 4.80 -8.55
CA ILE A 93 11.41 6.05 -8.97
C ILE A 93 11.19 6.95 -7.75
N TYR A 94 10.88 6.37 -6.59
CA TYR A 94 10.44 7.08 -5.38
C TYR A 94 11.42 7.00 -4.21
N SER A 95 12.65 6.51 -4.43
CA SER A 95 13.71 6.44 -3.43
C SER A 95 14.26 7.84 -3.15
N SER A 96 13.55 8.66 -2.38
CA SER A 96 14.16 9.84 -1.78
C SER A 96 14.99 9.47 -0.54
N THR A 97 16.01 10.27 -0.26
CA THR A 97 17.00 10.08 0.82
C THR A 97 16.42 10.08 2.23
N GLU A 98 15.13 10.39 2.41
CA GLU A 98 14.43 10.33 3.69
C GLU A 98 13.45 9.14 3.66
N SER A 99 13.79 8.05 4.36
CA SER A 99 13.05 6.79 4.30
C SER A 99 11.72 6.79 5.07
N ASN A 100 11.42 7.82 5.86
CA ASN A 100 10.32 7.75 6.84
C ASN A 100 9.13 8.67 6.55
N SER A 101 9.14 9.40 5.42
CA SER A 101 8.01 10.26 5.03
C SER A 101 7.13 9.55 4.00
N PRO A 102 5.79 9.63 4.13
CA PRO A 102 4.87 9.05 3.15
C PRO A 102 5.15 9.64 1.77
N LYS A 103 5.29 8.79 0.75
CA LYS A 103 5.56 9.22 -0.64
C LYS A 103 4.31 9.73 -1.35
N PHE A 104 3.14 9.33 -0.84
CA PHE A 104 1.83 9.67 -1.39
C PHE A 104 0.85 9.98 -0.28
N HIS A 105 0.04 11.00 -0.52
CA HIS A 105 -1.18 11.33 0.22
C HIS A 105 -2.38 10.98 -0.67
N ILE A 106 -3.45 10.43 -0.09
CA ILE A 106 -4.60 9.94 -0.86
C ILE A 106 -5.88 10.51 -0.28
N GLU A 107 -6.76 11.03 -1.11
CA GLU A 107 -8.06 11.50 -0.65
C GLU A 107 -9.16 10.74 -1.36
N ILE A 108 -10.26 10.51 -0.66
CA ILE A 108 -11.48 9.97 -1.23
C ILE A 108 -12.51 11.08 -1.20
N VAL A 109 -13.13 11.36 -2.34
CA VAL A 109 -14.23 12.31 -2.46
C VAL A 109 -15.47 11.56 -2.91
N ASN A 110 -16.56 11.62 -2.15
CA ASN A 110 -17.82 11.00 -2.58
C ASN A 110 -18.61 11.90 -3.55
N ASP A 111 -19.68 11.36 -4.13
CA ASP A 111 -20.61 12.09 -5.01
C ASP A 111 -21.34 13.26 -4.33
N LYS A 112 -21.34 13.32 -2.99
CA LYS A 112 -21.86 14.44 -2.19
C LYS A 112 -20.82 15.55 -1.98
N GLY A 113 -19.58 15.34 -2.40
CA GLY A 113 -18.47 16.29 -2.25
C GLY A 113 -17.78 16.25 -0.88
N GLU A 114 -18.03 15.22 -0.06
CA GLU A 114 -17.33 15.02 1.20
C GLU A 114 -15.95 14.42 0.92
N THR A 115 -14.91 15.02 1.50
CA THR A 115 -13.52 14.56 1.38
C THR A 115 -13.10 13.81 2.64
N PHE A 116 -12.53 12.62 2.45
CA PHE A 116 -11.92 11.80 3.48
C PHE A 116 -10.40 11.73 3.23
N ASP A 117 -9.61 12.26 4.17
CA ASP A 117 -8.16 12.47 4.02
C ASP A 117 -7.34 11.94 5.20
N LYS A 118 -8.00 11.31 6.19
CA LYS A 118 -7.37 10.71 7.38
C LYS A 118 -6.70 9.39 7.02
N ASN A 119 -5.57 9.50 6.32
CA ASN A 119 -4.77 8.37 5.88
C ASN A 119 -3.88 7.84 7.00
N ALA A 120 -4.01 6.55 7.27
CA ALA A 120 -2.99 5.76 7.93
C ALA A 120 -2.27 4.86 6.91
N TYR A 121 -1.01 4.53 7.20
CA TYR A 121 -0.30 3.44 6.51
C TYR A 121 0.53 2.69 7.53
N VAL A 122 0.60 1.36 7.38
CA VAL A 122 1.16 0.48 8.42
C VAL A 122 2.39 -0.28 7.94
N GLU A 123 2.48 -0.61 6.66
CA GLU A 123 3.51 -1.53 6.20
C GLU A 123 4.07 -1.14 4.83
N GLU A 124 5.40 -1.09 4.72
CA GLU A 124 6.12 -1.08 3.44
C GLU A 124 6.72 -2.47 3.21
N ILE A 125 6.16 -3.21 2.26
CA ILE A 125 6.65 -4.54 1.88
C ILE A 125 7.39 -4.42 0.54
N GLY A 126 8.54 -5.07 0.43
CA GLY A 126 9.16 -5.36 -0.86
C GLY A 126 10.58 -4.84 -1.05
N THR A 127 11.30 -5.50 -1.97
CA THR A 127 12.72 -5.21 -2.23
C THR A 127 12.89 -4.27 -3.42
N PHE A 128 12.18 -4.53 -4.53
CA PHE A 128 12.25 -3.76 -5.78
C PHE A 128 11.04 -2.86 -5.97
N GLU A 129 9.87 -3.39 -5.68
CA GLU A 129 8.63 -2.63 -5.58
C GLU A 129 8.34 -2.42 -4.11
N ILE A 130 7.78 -1.25 -3.78
CA ILE A 130 7.24 -0.99 -2.45
C ILE A 130 5.73 -1.15 -2.55
N PHE A 131 5.16 -1.96 -1.67
CA PHE A 131 3.74 -2.06 -1.44
C PHE A 131 3.42 -1.40 -0.11
N GLN A 132 2.50 -0.45 -0.11
CA GLN A 132 1.99 0.22 1.06
C GLN A 132 0.55 -0.17 1.32
N LEU A 133 0.32 -0.74 2.49
CA LEU A 133 -1.03 -0.97 2.99
C LEU A 133 -1.59 0.35 3.53
N ARG A 134 -2.77 0.75 3.06
CA ARG A 134 -3.40 2.04 3.33
C ARG A 134 -4.79 1.86 3.94
N GLU A 135 -5.14 2.84 4.74
CA GLU A 135 -6.43 2.93 5.37
C GLU A 135 -6.87 4.39 5.45
N ILE A 136 -8.16 4.64 5.21
CA ILE A 136 -8.79 5.94 5.42
C ILE A 136 -9.93 5.77 6.42
N GLU A 137 -9.85 6.53 7.50
CA GLU A 137 -10.84 6.50 8.58
C GLU A 137 -11.97 7.52 8.37
N GLY A 138 -13.15 7.21 8.90
CA GLY A 138 -14.32 8.09 8.89
C GLY A 138 -15.06 8.13 7.56
N VAL A 139 -14.82 7.14 6.68
CA VAL A 139 -15.44 7.04 5.37
C VAL A 139 -16.88 6.54 5.52
N ASP A 140 -17.84 7.36 5.09
CA ASP A 140 -19.26 6.98 5.02
C ASP A 140 -19.70 6.92 3.56
N LEU A 141 -19.81 5.70 3.03
CA LEU A 141 -20.21 5.48 1.63
C LEU A 141 -21.70 5.20 1.48
N LYS A 142 -22.49 5.29 2.54
CA LYS A 142 -23.91 4.91 2.49
C LYS A 142 -24.68 5.78 1.51
N GLY A 143 -25.33 5.12 0.55
CA GLY A 143 -26.08 5.76 -0.53
C GLY A 143 -25.24 6.58 -1.51
N CYS A 144 -23.92 6.43 -1.51
CA CYS A 144 -23.03 7.03 -2.51
C CYS A 144 -22.98 6.12 -3.75
N ARG A 145 -22.99 6.71 -4.94
CA ARG A 145 -22.94 5.97 -6.22
C ARG A 145 -21.56 5.93 -6.83
N GLU A 146 -20.73 6.90 -6.49
CA GLU A 146 -19.37 7.02 -6.98
C GLU A 146 -18.45 7.62 -5.91
N ILE A 147 -17.18 7.29 -6.05
CA ILE A 147 -16.08 7.93 -5.33
C ILE A 147 -14.99 8.33 -6.31
N LYS A 148 -14.27 9.38 -5.95
CA LYS A 148 -13.07 9.85 -6.60
C LYS A 148 -11.89 9.63 -5.68
N ILE A 149 -10.84 9.02 -6.21
CA ILE A 149 -9.60 8.74 -5.53
C ILE A 149 -8.58 9.74 -6.06
N MET A 150 -8.10 10.61 -5.19
CA MET A 150 -7.11 11.63 -5.51
C MET A 150 -5.77 11.20 -4.94
N LEU A 151 -4.77 10.98 -5.79
CA LEU A 151 -3.43 10.59 -5.36
C LEU A 151 -2.46 11.75 -5.55
N TYR A 152 -1.89 12.23 -4.46
CA TYR A 152 -0.94 13.34 -4.45
C TYR A 152 0.47 12.82 -4.18
N PRO A 153 1.43 13.02 -5.10
CA PRO A 153 2.83 12.76 -4.79
C PRO A 153 3.30 13.76 -3.73
N VAL A 154 3.95 13.26 -2.68
CA VAL A 154 4.48 14.06 -1.58
C VAL A 154 5.97 14.25 -1.80
N TYR A 155 6.37 15.50 -2.01
CA TYR A 155 7.77 15.87 -2.10
C TYR A 155 8.23 16.29 -0.71
N SER A 156 9.21 15.57 -0.14
CA SER A 156 9.85 16.04 1.09
C SER A 156 10.52 17.38 0.81
N VAL A 157 10.17 18.35 1.65
CA VAL A 157 10.91 19.59 1.82
C VAL A 157 11.49 19.50 3.23
N LYS A 158 12.76 19.91 3.38
CA LYS A 158 13.60 19.84 4.61
C LYS A 158 12.83 19.63 5.92
N PRO A 159 13.34 18.80 6.86
CA PRO A 159 12.72 18.55 8.16
C PRO A 159 12.23 19.84 8.83
N GLY A 160 10.95 19.86 9.23
CA GLY A 160 10.28 21.04 9.82
C GLY A 160 9.58 21.97 8.82
N SER A 161 9.62 21.66 7.52
CA SER A 161 8.83 22.36 6.49
C SER A 161 7.47 21.68 6.30
N PRO A 162 6.42 22.43 5.90
CA PRO A 162 5.17 21.82 5.48
C PRO A 162 5.40 20.90 4.28
N MET A 163 4.70 19.76 4.24
CA MET A 163 4.75 18.84 3.10
C MET A 163 4.30 19.57 1.83
N LYS A 164 5.06 19.44 0.75
CA LYS A 164 4.66 19.95 -0.56
C LYS A 164 4.03 18.84 -1.37
N MET A 165 2.72 18.94 -1.59
CA MET A 165 1.99 18.04 -2.47
C MET A 165 2.12 18.50 -3.92
N GLY A 166 2.30 17.55 -4.83
CA GLY A 166 2.18 17.79 -6.26
C GLY A 166 0.73 17.91 -6.72
N GLU A 167 0.54 18.10 -8.02
CA GLU A 167 -0.78 17.98 -8.62
C GLU A 167 -1.32 16.55 -8.45
N PRO A 168 -2.59 16.39 -8.06
CA PRO A 168 -3.17 15.07 -7.92
C PRO A 168 -3.35 14.39 -9.26
N GLU A 169 -3.38 13.07 -9.20
CA GLU A 169 -3.96 12.22 -10.23
C GLU A 169 -5.29 11.65 -9.72
N GLU A 170 -6.34 11.73 -10.55
CA GLU A 170 -7.70 11.34 -10.18
C GLU A 170 -8.08 9.98 -10.80
N LYS A 171 -8.80 9.17 -10.01
CA LYS A 171 -9.56 8.02 -10.51
C LYS A 171 -10.99 8.06 -10.00
N VAL A 172 -11.95 7.82 -10.88
CA VAL A 172 -13.37 7.69 -10.52
C VAL A 172 -13.73 6.22 -10.49
N THR A 173 -14.56 5.81 -9.53
CA THR A 173 -15.06 4.44 -9.40
C THR A 173 -16.50 4.45 -8.95
N SER A 174 -17.32 3.63 -9.61
CA SER A 174 -18.71 3.40 -9.25
C SER A 174 -18.85 2.43 -8.09
N LEU A 175 -19.83 2.68 -7.23
CA LEU A 175 -20.16 1.89 -6.05
C LEU A 175 -21.40 1.03 -6.38
N GLU A 176 -21.21 -0.04 -7.15
CA GLU A 176 -22.34 -0.87 -7.62
C GLU A 176 -22.98 -1.73 -6.50
N ASN A 177 -22.33 -1.87 -5.34
CA ASN A 177 -22.69 -2.83 -4.29
C ASN A 177 -22.81 -2.22 -2.87
N ILE A 178 -22.98 -0.90 -2.73
CA ILE A 178 -23.11 -0.25 -1.41
C ILE A 178 -24.56 0.20 -1.19
N GLU A 179 -25.33 -0.55 -0.40
CA GLU A 179 -26.71 -0.25 0.02
C GLU A 179 -26.78 0.48 1.37
#